data_AF-A0A3C0BDU3-F1
#
_entry.id   AF-A0A3C0BDU3-F1
#
_cell.length_a   1.000
_cell.length_b   1.000
_cell.length_c   1.000
_cell.angle_alpha   90.00
_cell.angle_beta   90.00
_cell.angle_gamma   90.00
#
_symmetry.space_group_name_H-M   'P 1'
#
loop_
_entity.id
_entity.type
_entity.pdbx_description
1 polymer ?
#
loop_
_entity_poly.entity_id
_entity_poly.type
_entity_poly.pdbx_seq_one_letter_code
_entity_poly.pdbx_strand_id
1 'polypeptide(L)' 'VIIARDFSRIFADKESYQAFTKRGGQIKVLLHTKLIPVCVNPVSPQGYVLDSKQLREKLARKLGIPVYDIFKL' A
#
# COMPACT_ATOMS: atom_id res chain seq x y z
N VAL A 1 7.08 10.06 20.39
CA VAL A 1 6.46 10.29 19.06
C VAL A 1 7.53 10.81 18.13
N ILE A 2 7.68 10.22 16.94
CA ILE A 2 8.49 10.75 15.84
C ILE A 2 7.54 11.38 14.82
N ILE A 3 7.85 12.58 14.35
CA ILE A 3 7.06 13.29 13.35
C ILE A 3 7.94 13.53 12.12
N ALA A 4 7.50 13.02 10.97
CA ALA A 4 8.14 13.26 9.68
C ALA A 4 7.30 14.20 8.82
N ARG A 5 7.90 14.79 7.77
CA ARG A 5 7.16 15.63 6.81
C ARG A 5 6.07 14.82 6.11
N ASP A 6 6.42 13.66 5.57
CA ASP A 6 5.56 12.75 4.81
C ASP A 6 6.13 11.32 4.87
N PHE A 7 5.43 10.34 4.27
CA PHE A 7 5.82 8.93 4.33
C PHE A 7 7.14 8.62 3.62
N SER A 8 7.56 9.42 2.63
CA SER A 8 8.79 9.19 1.86
C SER A 8 10.06 9.46 2.69
N ARG A 9 9.93 10.10 3.86
CA ARG A 9 11.04 10.39 4.77
C ARG A 9 11.25 9.32 5.85
N ILE A 10 10.45 8.26 5.83
CA ILE A 10 10.53 7.17 6.81
C ILE A 10 11.32 6.02 6.18
N PHE A 11 12.61 5.94 6.51
CA PHE A 11 13.50 4.85 6.11
C PHE A 11 13.71 3.91 7.30
N ALA A 12 12.82 2.94 7.43
CA ALA A 12 12.91 1.90 8.45
C ALA A 12 12.57 0.57 7.81
N ASP A 13 13.35 -0.46 8.15
CA ASP A 13 12.95 -1.83 7.88
C ASP A 13 11.75 -2.23 8.77
N LYS A 14 11.14 -3.36 8.42
CA LYS A 14 9.92 -3.85 9.05
C LYS A 14 10.18 -4.19 10.52
N GLU A 15 11.32 -4.79 10.82
CA GLU A 15 11.70 -5.28 12.14
C GLU A 15 11.84 -4.10 13.12
N SER A 16 12.58 -3.07 12.70
CA SER A 16 12.80 -1.81 13.42
C SER A 16 11.49 -1.05 13.66
N TYR A 17 10.66 -0.91 12.61
CA TYR A 17 9.34 -0.26 12.73
C TYR A 17 8.44 -0.99 13.74
N GLN A 18 8.39 -2.32 13.66
CA GLN A 18 7.57 -3.14 14.55
C GLN A 18 8.09 -3.11 15.99
N ALA A 19 9.40 -3.18 16.20
CA ALA A 19 10.00 -3.10 17.54
C ALA A 19 9.69 -1.75 18.20
N PHE A 20 9.81 -0.65 17.46
CA PHE A 20 9.49 0.70 17.96
C PHE A 20 8.01 0.84 18.34
N THR A 21 7.11 0.43 17.44
CA THR A 21 5.66 0.54 17.66
C THR A 21 5.15 -0.38 18.78
N LYS A 22 5.65 -1.62 18.88
CA LYS A 22 5.31 -2.55 19.97
C LYS A 22 5.73 -2.05 21.35
N ARG A 23 6.78 -1.23 21.43
CA ARG A 23 7.22 -0.58 22.68
C ARG A 23 6.44 0.70 23.02
N GLY A 24 5.36 0.99 22.29
CA GLY A 24 4.54 2.20 22.48
C GLY A 24 5.02 3.41 21.68
N GLY A 25 6.03 3.25 20.83
CA GLY A 25 6.46 4.27 19.89
C GLY A 25 5.37 4.60 18.87
N GLN A 26 5.27 5.87 18.49
CA GLN A 26 4.33 6.34 17.47
C GLN A 26 5.09 7.14 16.41
N ILE A 27 4.79 6.86 15.15
CA ILE A 27 5.26 7.62 13.98
C ILE A 27 4.07 8.33 13.36
N LYS A 28 4.18 9.64 13.17
CA LYS A 28 3.17 10.48 12.53
C LYS A 28 3.80 11.25 11.37
N VAL A 29 2.98 11.69 10.41
CA VAL A 29 3.40 12.54 9.30
C VAL A 29 2.61 13.84 9.32
N LEU A 30 3.23 14.94 8.90
CA LEU A 30 2.54 16.23 8.76
C LEU A 30 1.62 16.24 7.53
N LEU A 31 2.12 15.72 6.41
CA LEU A 31 1.41 15.63 5.14
C LEU A 31 0.87 14.21 4.97
N HIS A 32 -0.37 14.01 5.44
CA HIS A 32 -1.08 12.74 5.26
C HIS A 32 -1.38 12.49 3.78
N THR A 33 -1.07 11.28 3.32
CA THR A 33 -1.40 10.84 1.96
C THR A 33 -2.79 10.25 1.92
N LYS A 34 -3.61 10.69 0.96
CA LYS A 34 -4.92 10.11 0.66
C LYS A 34 -4.75 9.10 -0.49
N LEU A 35 -4.95 7.83 -0.21
CA LEU A 35 -4.99 6.80 -1.24
C LEU A 35 -6.29 6.95 -2.05
N ILE A 36 -6.18 7.12 -3.37
CA ILE A 36 -7.34 7.41 -4.25
C ILE A 36 -7.77 6.14 -4.99
N PRO A 37 -7.03 5.63 -6.00
CA PRO A 37 -7.21 4.26 -6.46
C PRO A 37 -5.94 3.41 -6.27
N VAL A 38 -6.11 2.09 -6.41
CA VAL A 38 -4.99 1.17 -6.58
C VAL A 38 -4.97 0.65 -8.01
N CYS A 39 -3.79 0.65 -8.61
CA CYS A 39 -3.57 0.06 -9.92
C CYS A 39 -2.90 -1.31 -9.74
N VAL A 40 -3.39 -2.33 -10.46
CA VAL A 40 -2.84 -3.68 -10.43
C VAL A 40 -2.32 -4.07 -11.79
N ASN A 41 -1.23 -4.83 -11.77
CA ASN A 41 -0.76 -5.61 -12.92
C ASN A 41 -1.09 -7.09 -12.63
N PRO A 42 -2.00 -7.73 -13.39
CA PRO A 42 -2.35 -9.14 -13.19
C PRO A 42 -1.28 -10.10 -13.73
N VAL A 43 -0.28 -9.61 -14.48
CA VAL A 43 0.76 -10.41 -15.13
C VAL A 43 2.04 -10.39 -14.29
N SER A 44 2.51 -11.57 -13.90
CA SER A 44 3.79 -11.71 -13.21
C SER A 44 4.98 -11.62 -14.19
N PRO A 45 6.19 -11.30 -13.70
CA PRO A 45 7.39 -11.31 -14.54
C PRO A 45 7.69 -12.67 -15.19
N GLN A 46 7.23 -13.77 -14.58
CA GLN A 46 7.37 -15.14 -15.10
C GLN A 46 6.25 -15.54 -16.07
N GLY A 47 5.30 -14.64 -16.37
CA GLY A 47 4.21 -14.87 -17.33
C GLY A 47 2.93 -15.48 -16.74
N TYR A 48 2.84 -15.67 -15.43
CA TYR A 48 1.59 -16.11 -14.80
C TYR A 48 0.58 -14.95 -14.80
N VAL A 49 -0.66 -15.24 -15.23
CA VAL A 49 -1.73 -14.23 -15.31
C VAL A 49 -2.82 -14.56 -14.30
N LEU A 50 -3.00 -13.66 -13.34
CA LEU A 50 -4.14 -13.70 -12.43
C LEU A 50 -5.43 -13.28 -13.15
N ASP A 51 -6.56 -13.80 -12.68
CA ASP A 51 -7.86 -13.28 -13.11
C ASP A 51 -7.98 -11.81 -12.67
N SER A 52 -7.84 -10.92 -13.64
CA SER A 52 -7.88 -9.47 -13.46
C SER A 52 -9.20 -8.99 -12.83
N LYS A 53 -10.34 -9.59 -13.18
CA LYS A 53 -11.63 -9.21 -12.60
C LYS A 53 -11.68 -9.59 -11.13
N GLN A 54 -11.34 -10.84 -10.82
CA GLN A 54 -11.35 -11.34 -9.45
C GLN A 54 -10.35 -10.58 -8.57
N LEU A 55 -9.15 -10.28 -9.08
CA LEU A 55 -8.13 -9.51 -8.38
C LEU A 55 -8.63 -8.11 -8.02
N ARG A 56 -9.18 -7.38 -8.99
CA ARG A 56 -9.72 -6.03 -8.78
C ARG A 56 -10.88 -6.04 -7.80
N GLU A 57 -11.85 -6.92 -7.97
CA GLU A 57 -13.05 -6.97 -7.12
C GLU A 57 -12.72 -7.31 -5.66
N LYS A 58 -11.83 -8.29 -5.44
CA LYS A 58 -11.40 -8.68 -4.09
C LYS A 58 -10.61 -7.57 -3.42
N LEU A 59 -9.68 -6.93 -4.13
CA LEU A 59 -8.89 -5.81 -3.60
C LEU A 59 -9.75 -4.57 -3.34
N ALA A 60 -10.61 -4.18 -4.28
CA ALA A 60 -11.49 -3.03 -4.11
C ALA A 60 -12.40 -3.20 -2.89
N ARG A 61 -12.97 -4.41 -2.71
CA ARG A 61 -13.78 -4.75 -1.53
C ARG A 61 -12.98 -4.65 -0.22
N LYS A 62 -11.73 -5.11 -0.23
CA LYS A 62 -10.88 -5.11 0.99
C LYS A 62 -10.36 -3.71 1.34
N LEU A 63 -10.05 -2.90 0.33
CA LEU A 63 -9.45 -1.58 0.49
C LEU A 63 -10.49 -0.45 0.60
N GLY A 64 -11.72 -0.66 0.12
CA GLY A 64 -12.78 0.36 0.10
C GLY A 64 -12.55 1.49 -0.91
N ILE A 65 -11.67 1.27 -1.89
CA ILE A 65 -11.29 2.22 -2.94
C ILE A 65 -11.27 1.54 -4.31
N PRO A 66 -11.42 2.30 -5.41
CA PRO A 66 -11.36 1.74 -6.76
C PRO A 66 -10.04 1.02 -7.05
N VAL A 67 -10.13 -0.09 -7.79
CA VAL A 67 -8.96 -0.84 -8.26
C VAL A 67 -9.03 -1.05 -9.77
N TYR A 68 -7.98 -0.64 -10.46
CA TYR A 68 -7.89 -0.67 -11.92
C TYR A 68 -6.79 -1.61 -12.39
N ASP A 69 -7.03 -2.32 -13.49
CA ASP A 69 -6.01 -3.08 -14.21
C ASP A 69 -5.40 -2.12 -15.22
N ILE A 70 -4.09 -1.88 -15.10
CA ILE A 70 -3.38 -0.89 -15.93
C ILE A 70 -3.40 -1.22 -17.42
N PHE A 71 -3.63 -2.47 -17.79
CA PHE A 71 -3.70 -2.91 -19.19
C PHE A 71 -5.12 -2.89 -19.76
N LYS A 72 -6.13 -2.53 -18.96
CA LYS A 72 -7.55 -2.51 -19.35
C LYS A 72 -8.24 -1.18 -19.03
N LEU A 73 -7.45 -0.09 -19.06
CA LEU A 73 -7.93 1.27 -18.88
C LEU A 73 -8.92 1.68 -19.97
#